data_AF-V6LG34-F1
#
_entry.id   AF-V6LG34-F1
#
_cell.length_a   1.000
_cell.length_b   1.000
_cell.length_c   1.000
_cell.angle_alpha   90.00
_cell.angle_beta   90.00
_cell.angle_gamma   90.00
#
_symmetry.space_group_name_H-M   'P 1'
#
loop_
_entity.id
_entity.type
_entity.pdbx_description
1 polymer ?
#
loop_
_entity_poly.entity_id
_entity_poly.type
_entity_poly.pdbx_seq_one_letter_code
_entity_poly.pdbx_strand_id
1 'polypeptide(L)'
;MTKSYWGIYDRDQLIDVVTDQVYRIGRIDWINIMTYFPGKTLTQCRNAYRNYSKVCGDFCEIDSVSLQFIKEQCSKRPIQWSYLKKLMPSIPMHRIIDQVKQLHNEEYKLVDDVLNLLERLELDWW
;
A
#
# COMPACT_ATOMS: atom_id res chain seq x y z
N MET A 1 -4.41 -27.00 16.11
CA MET A 1 -4.13 -25.65 15.57
C MET A 1 -4.56 -24.63 16.62
N THR A 2 -3.62 -24.03 17.35
CA THR A 2 -3.91 -23.04 18.39
C THR A 2 -4.38 -21.74 17.73
N LYS A 3 -5.61 -21.31 18.05
CA LYS A 3 -6.08 -19.96 17.71
C LYS A 3 -5.17 -18.98 18.45
N SER A 4 -4.20 -18.40 17.75
CA SER A 4 -3.36 -17.34 18.25
C SER A 4 -4.24 -16.14 18.61
N TYR A 5 -4.49 -15.94 19.91
CA TYR A 5 -5.12 -14.74 20.43
C TYR A 5 -4.21 -13.55 20.11
N TRP A 6 -4.78 -12.54 19.44
CA TRP A 6 -4.13 -11.25 19.21
C TRP A 6 -4.76 -10.27 20.18
N GLY A 7 -3.98 -9.81 21.16
CA GLY A 7 -4.43 -8.81 22.12
C GLY A 7 -4.57 -7.43 21.46
N ILE A 8 -5.25 -6.51 22.14
CA ILE A 8 -5.38 -5.11 21.68
C ILE A 8 -3.99 -4.47 21.55
N TYR A 9 -3.06 -4.79 22.44
CA TYR A 9 -1.65 -4.35 22.36
C TYR A 9 -0.90 -4.92 21.13
N ASP A 10 -1.19 -6.16 20.74
CA ASP A 10 -0.54 -6.78 19.57
C ASP A 10 -0.98 -6.10 18.26
N ARG A 11 -2.20 -5.53 18.22
CA ARG A 11 -2.70 -4.79 17.07
C ARG A 11 -1.90 -3.51 16.83
N ASP A 12 -1.82 -2.66 17.85
CA ASP A 12 -1.20 -1.33 17.71
C ASP A 12 0.29 -1.48 17.46
N GLN A 13 0.95 -2.40 18.17
CA GLN A 13 2.34 -2.73 17.93
C GLN A 13 2.57 -3.25 16.50
N LEU A 14 1.68 -4.08 15.96
CA LEU A 14 1.81 -4.58 14.59
C LEU A 14 1.67 -3.45 13.56
N ILE A 15 0.75 -2.51 13.79
CA ILE A 15 0.58 -1.35 12.92
C ILE A 15 1.81 -0.45 12.99
N ASP A 16 2.35 -0.19 14.17
CA ASP A 16 3.53 0.65 14.37
C ASP A 16 4.79 0.07 13.73
N VAL A 17 5.07 -1.22 13.97
CA VAL A 17 6.24 -1.90 13.40
C VAL A 17 6.16 -1.93 11.87
N VAL A 18 4.98 -2.23 11.31
CA VAL A 18 4.79 -2.19 9.85
C VAL A 18 4.99 -0.78 9.32
N THR A 19 4.48 0.23 10.02
CA THR A 19 4.58 1.63 9.59
C THR A 19 6.02 2.17 9.66
N ASP A 20 6.73 1.92 10.76
CA ASP A 20 8.15 2.29 10.92
C ASP A 20 9.04 1.59 9.88
N GLN A 21 8.82 0.30 9.64
CA GLN A 21 9.57 -0.42 8.63
C GLN A 21 9.33 0.15 7.23
N VAL A 22 8.07 0.34 6.84
CA VAL A 22 7.76 0.96 5.54
C VAL A 22 8.35 2.37 5.45
N TYR A 23 8.35 3.13 6.53
CA TYR A 23 8.98 4.45 6.58
C TYR A 23 10.48 4.38 6.28
N ARG A 24 11.20 3.39 6.83
CA ARG A 24 12.65 3.26 6.65
C ARG A 24 13.07 2.65 5.32
N ILE A 25 12.36 1.63 4.83
CA ILE A 25 12.80 0.82 3.69
C ILE A 25 11.85 0.85 2.49
N GLY A 26 10.70 1.53 2.59
CA GLY A 26 9.73 1.69 1.49
C GLY A 26 8.93 0.43 1.11
N ARG A 27 9.09 -0.66 1.87
CA ARG A 27 8.36 -1.92 1.65
C ARG A 27 8.09 -2.65 2.96
N ILE A 28 7.11 -3.55 2.96
CA ILE A 28 6.80 -4.41 4.11
C ILE A 28 7.64 -5.68 4.01
N ASP A 29 8.56 -5.88 4.96
CA ASP A 29 9.34 -7.10 5.16
C ASP A 29 8.77 -7.88 6.36
N TRP A 30 7.88 -8.82 6.02
CA TRP A 30 7.18 -9.64 6.99
C TRP A 30 8.09 -10.62 7.75
N ILE A 31 9.26 -10.96 7.21
CA ILE A 31 10.21 -11.84 7.90
C ILE A 31 10.78 -11.08 9.09
N ASN A 32 11.19 -9.83 8.87
CA ASN A 32 11.66 -8.96 9.93
C ASN A 32 10.51 -8.59 10.90
N ILE A 33 9.31 -8.28 10.42
CA ILE A 33 8.16 -8.00 11.32
C ILE A 33 7.87 -9.18 12.26
N MET A 34 7.96 -10.42 11.76
CA MET A 34 7.73 -11.61 12.59
C MET A 34 8.68 -11.69 13.80
N THR A 35 9.89 -11.14 13.72
CA THR A 35 10.84 -11.18 14.85
C THR A 35 10.38 -10.34 16.04
N TYR A 36 9.44 -9.41 15.84
CA TYR A 36 8.85 -8.59 16.91
C TYR A 36 7.71 -9.31 17.66
N PHE A 37 7.19 -10.41 17.11
CA PHE A 37 6.02 -11.12 17.65
C PHE A 37 6.34 -12.60 17.93
N PRO A 38 7.00 -12.92 19.05
CA PRO A 38 7.38 -14.29 19.38
C PRO A 38 6.15 -15.20 19.43
N GLY A 39 6.26 -16.38 18.81
CA GLY A 39 5.17 -17.34 18.71
C GLY A 39 4.09 -17.00 17.66
N LYS A 40 4.25 -15.91 16.91
CA LYS A 40 3.46 -15.64 15.70
C LYS A 40 4.25 -16.02 14.46
N THR A 41 3.55 -16.59 13.49
CA THR A 41 4.09 -16.89 12.16
C THR A 41 3.92 -15.71 11.23
N LEU A 42 4.74 -15.66 10.17
CA LEU A 42 4.63 -14.66 9.10
C LEU A 42 3.19 -14.56 8.55
N THR A 43 2.56 -15.71 8.29
CA THR A 43 1.18 -15.77 7.80
C THR A 43 0.19 -15.17 8.80
N GLN A 44 0.40 -15.38 10.10
CA GLN A 44 -0.44 -14.78 11.14
C GLN A 44 -0.27 -13.26 11.20
N CYS A 45 0.96 -12.73 11.16
CA CYS A 45 1.22 -11.28 11.13
C CYS A 45 0.58 -10.61 9.91
N ARG A 46 0.76 -11.21 8.71
CA ARG A 46 0.17 -10.70 7.48
C ARG A 46 -1.36 -10.69 7.52
N ASN A 47 -1.96 -11.78 7.99
CA ASN A 47 -3.42 -11.90 8.11
C ASN A 47 -3.98 -10.94 9.16
N ALA A 48 -3.31 -10.79 10.31
CA ALA A 48 -3.70 -9.84 11.35
C ALA A 48 -3.66 -8.40 10.81
N TYR A 49 -2.55 -8.00 10.18
CA TYR A 49 -2.43 -6.67 9.57
C TYR A 49 -3.53 -6.41 8.54
N ARG A 50 -3.80 -7.37 7.64
CA ARG A 50 -4.88 -7.26 6.65
C ARG A 50 -6.26 -7.14 7.29
N ASN A 51 -6.50 -7.84 8.39
CA ASN A 51 -7.76 -7.73 9.12
C ASN A 51 -7.88 -6.37 9.81
N TYR A 52 -6.80 -5.87 10.41
CA TYR A 52 -6.79 -4.54 11.03
C TYR A 52 -6.89 -3.41 10.02
N SER A 53 -6.26 -3.55 8.85
CA SER A 53 -6.37 -2.57 7.77
C SER A 53 -7.79 -2.52 7.19
N LYS A 54 -8.52 -3.64 7.20
CA LYS A 54 -9.96 -3.66 6.86
C LYS A 54 -10.80 -2.94 7.90
N VAL A 55 -10.53 -3.13 9.19
CA VAL A 55 -11.26 -2.46 10.29
C VAL A 55 -10.95 -0.95 10.36
N CYS A 56 -9.73 -0.54 10.01
CA CYS A 56 -9.41 0.89 9.78
C CYS A 56 -9.90 1.42 8.42
N GLY A 57 -10.47 0.55 7.58
CA GLY A 57 -10.96 0.89 6.24
C GLY A 57 -12.15 1.84 6.22
N ASP A 58 -12.86 1.99 7.34
CA ASP A 58 -14.11 2.77 7.41
C ASP A 58 -13.92 4.23 7.87
N PHE A 59 -12.72 4.65 8.33
CA PHE A 59 -12.54 5.99 8.94
C PHE A 59 -11.46 6.87 8.32
N CYS A 60 -10.72 6.41 7.31
CA CYS A 60 -9.74 7.23 6.60
C CYS A 60 -9.90 7.03 5.09
N GLU A 61 -10.93 7.66 4.54
CA GLU A 61 -10.99 7.94 3.12
C GLU A 61 -9.83 8.87 2.77
N ILE A 62 -9.07 8.54 1.72
CA ILE A 62 -8.08 9.47 1.18
C ILE A 62 -8.90 10.57 0.52
N ASP A 63 -8.89 11.76 1.10
CA ASP A 63 -9.60 12.89 0.53
C ASP A 63 -9.04 13.25 -0.86
N SER A 64 -9.81 13.99 -1.66
CA SER A 64 -9.44 14.33 -3.03
C SER A 64 -8.14 15.15 -3.13
N VAL A 65 -7.80 15.93 -2.10
CA VAL A 65 -6.57 16.74 -2.05
C VAL A 65 -5.37 15.81 -1.83
N SER A 66 -5.47 14.94 -0.83
CA SER A 66 -4.52 13.88 -0.53
C SER A 66 -4.26 12.97 -1.75
N LEU A 67 -5.31 12.61 -2.49
CA LEU A 67 -5.20 11.82 -3.71
C LEU A 67 -4.45 12.57 -4.82
N GLN A 68 -4.73 13.86 -5.01
CA GLN A 68 -4.05 14.68 -6.01
C GLN A 68 -2.56 14.81 -5.71
N PHE A 69 -2.19 14.97 -4.44
CA PHE A 69 -0.79 14.98 -4.02
C PHE A 69 -0.11 13.64 -4.29
N ILE A 70 -0.76 12.51 -3.98
CA ILE A 70 -0.22 11.17 -4.30
C ILE A 70 0.05 11.07 -5.81
N LYS A 71 -0.89 11.49 -6.66
CA LYS A 71 -0.71 11.48 -8.12
C LYS A 71 0.50 12.31 -8.57
N GLU A 72 0.64 13.53 -8.06
CA GLU A 72 1.76 14.41 -8.40
C GLU A 72 3.12 13.81 -8.01
N GLN A 73 3.17 13.14 -6.84
CA GLN A 73 4.40 12.48 -6.39
C GLN A 73 4.69 11.18 -7.17
N CYS A 74 3.68 10.46 -7.65
CA CYS A 74 3.88 9.31 -8.55
C CYS A 74 4.58 9.70 -9.86
N SER A 75 4.32 10.89 -10.38
CA SER A 75 5.01 11.42 -11.57
C SER A 75 6.50 11.67 -11.33
N LYS A 76 6.93 11.85 -10.06
CA LYS A 76 8.32 12.11 -9.68
C LYS A 76 8.99 10.78 -9.30
N ARG A 77 9.67 10.13 -10.26
CA ARG A 77 10.44 8.90 -10.00
C ARG A 77 11.86 9.23 -9.51
N PRO A 78 12.36 8.56 -8.46
CA PRO A 78 11.71 7.56 -7.61
C PRO A 78 10.77 8.19 -6.56
N ILE A 79 9.68 7.47 -6.22
CA ILE A 79 8.70 7.91 -5.22
C ILE A 79 9.37 8.04 -3.84
N GLN A 80 9.27 9.23 -3.25
CA GLN A 80 9.82 9.51 -1.93
C GLN A 80 8.78 9.20 -0.83
N TRP A 81 8.72 7.93 -0.42
CA TRP A 81 7.75 7.45 0.59
C TRP A 81 7.83 8.19 1.93
N SER A 82 9.03 8.55 2.38
CA SER A 82 9.25 9.31 3.60
C SER A 82 8.64 10.72 3.52
N TYR A 83 8.71 11.35 2.35
CA TYR A 83 8.12 12.65 2.08
C TYR A 83 6.60 12.58 2.06
N LEU A 84 6.03 11.58 1.36
CA LEU A 84 4.58 11.32 1.36
C LEU A 84 4.05 11.08 2.78
N LYS A 85 4.75 10.29 3.60
CA LYS A 85 4.33 10.05 4.99
C LYS A 85 4.38 11.32 5.83
N LYS A 86 5.37 12.18 5.62
CA LYS A 86 5.50 13.45 6.34
C LYS A 86 4.36 14.42 5.98
N LEU A 87 3.94 14.44 4.72
CA LEU A 87 2.82 15.27 4.27
C LEU A 87 1.47 14.74 4.75
N MET A 88 1.35 13.41 4.91
CA MET A 88 0.08 12.74 5.17
C MET A 88 0.20 11.85 6.43
N PRO A 89 0.49 12.43 7.61
CA PRO A 89 0.75 11.65 8.82
C PRO A 89 -0.52 10.92 9.31
N SER A 90 -1.70 11.51 9.08
CA SER A 90 -3.01 10.96 9.43
C SER A 90 -3.41 9.76 8.56
N ILE A 91 -2.85 9.64 7.35
CA ILE A 91 -3.20 8.55 6.44
C ILE A 91 -2.25 7.37 6.70
N PRO A 92 -2.79 6.16 6.95
CA PRO A 92 -1.98 4.97 7.10
C PRO A 92 -1.16 4.67 5.85
N MET A 93 0.11 4.30 6.04
CA MET A 93 1.06 4.17 4.93
C MET A 93 0.63 3.09 3.91
N HIS A 94 -0.02 2.02 4.35
CA HIS A 94 -0.54 1.00 3.45
C HIS A 94 -1.60 1.53 2.48
N ARG A 95 -2.43 2.51 2.89
CA ARG A 95 -3.44 3.12 2.01
C ARG A 95 -2.79 3.95 0.91
N ILE A 96 -1.75 4.70 1.27
CA ILE A 96 -0.94 5.46 0.31
C ILE A 96 -0.32 4.48 -0.70
N ILE A 97 0.28 3.38 -0.23
CA ILE A 97 0.86 2.36 -1.10
C ILE A 97 -0.17 1.71 -2.02
N ASP A 98 -1.34 1.33 -1.49
CA ASP A 98 -2.41 0.71 -2.27
C ASP A 98 -2.92 1.67 -3.35
N GLN A 99 -3.06 2.96 -3.04
CA GLN A 99 -3.45 3.98 -4.00
C GLN A 99 -2.39 4.18 -5.09
N VAL A 100 -1.11 4.25 -4.72
CA VAL A 100 -0.01 4.35 -5.69
C VAL A 100 -0.01 3.14 -6.62
N LYS A 101 -0.24 1.93 -6.11
CA LYS A 101 -0.33 0.71 -6.94
C LYS A 101 -1.52 0.75 -7.89
N GLN A 102 -2.68 1.21 -7.43
CA GLN A 102 -3.86 1.37 -8.28
C GLN A 102 -3.57 2.36 -9.42
N LEU A 103 -2.98 3.51 -9.13
CA LEU A 103 -2.61 4.51 -10.13
C LEU A 103 -1.63 3.97 -11.16
N HIS A 104 -0.61 3.20 -10.74
CA HIS A 104 0.31 2.57 -11.69
C HIS A 104 -0.40 1.55 -12.57
N ASN A 105 -1.29 0.73 -12.00
CA ASN A 105 -2.04 -0.27 -12.76
C ASN A 105 -2.99 0.39 -13.78
N GLU A 106 -3.59 1.53 -13.44
CA GLU A 106 -4.41 2.34 -14.35
C GLU A 106 -3.57 2.94 -15.47
N GLU A 107 -2.37 3.47 -15.18
CA GLU A 107 -1.44 3.98 -16.21
C GLU A 107 -1.01 2.88 -17.19
N TYR A 108 -0.65 1.68 -16.72
CA TYR A 108 -0.30 0.55 -17.60
C TYR A 108 -1.48 0.12 -18.46
N LYS A 109 -2.68 0.07 -17.88
CA LYS A 109 -3.89 -0.28 -18.63
C LYS A 109 -4.20 0.74 -19.73
N LEU A 110 -4.03 2.04 -19.45
CA LEU A 110 -4.18 3.10 -20.45
C LEU A 110 -3.17 2.97 -21.59
N VAL A 111 -1.91 2.64 -21.28
CA VAL A 111 -0.88 2.42 -22.31
C VAL A 111 -1.24 1.21 -23.17
N ASP A 112 -1.64 0.09 -22.57
CA ASP A 112 -2.06 -1.11 -23.30
C ASP A 112 -3.32 -0.83 -24.15
N ASP A 113 -4.31 -0.11 -23.62
CA ASP A 113 -5.51 0.26 -24.37
C ASP A 113 -5.17 1.17 -25.57
N VAL A 114 -4.23 2.11 -25.42
CA VAL A 114 -3.74 2.96 -26.51
C VAL A 114 -2.96 2.16 -27.54
N LEU A 115 -2.07 1.25 -27.13
CA LEU A 115 -1.34 0.37 -28.05
C LEU A 115 -2.29 -0.53 -28.84
N ASN A 116 -3.28 -1.13 -28.17
CA ASN A 116 -4.33 -1.93 -28.81
C ASN A 116 -5.17 -1.11 -29.80
N LEU A 117 -5.44 0.17 -29.51
CA LEU A 117 -6.13 1.06 -30.44
C LEU A 117 -5.26 1.42 -31.64
N LEU A 118 -3.97 1.67 -31.44
CA LEU A 118 -3.03 1.94 -32.53
C LEU A 118 -2.85 0.72 -33.44
N GLU A 119 -2.72 -0.48 -32.89
CA GLU A 119 -2.67 -1.72 -33.67
C GLU A 119 -3.95 -1.93 -34.50
N ARG A 120 -5.12 -1.56 -33.95
CA ARG A 120 -6.39 -1.63 -34.70
C ARG A 120 -6.48 -0.59 -35.82
N LEU A 121 -5.97 0.62 -35.60
CA LEU A 121 -5.98 1.70 -36.59
C LEU A 121 -4.94 1.49 -37.70
N GLU A 122 -3.86 0.77 -37.44
CA GLU A 122 -2.87 0.37 -38.45
C GLU A 122 -3.35 -0.80 -39.33
N LEU A 123 -4.35 -1.57 -38.90
CA LEU A 123 -4.95 -2.66 -39.67
C LEU A 123 -5.98 -2.21 -40.73
N ASP A 124 -6.39 -0.94 -40.73
CA ASP A 124 -7.38 -0.38 -41.68
C ASP A 124 -6.74 0.26 -42.95
N TRP A 125 -5.42 0.12 -43.14
CA TRP A 125 -4.69 0.72 -44.28
C TRP A 125 -4.29 -0.27 -45.40
N TRP A 126 -5.03 -1.37 -45.60
CA TRP A 126 -4.84 -2.30 -46.74
C TRP A 126 -6.16 -2.75 -47.36
#